data_AF-A0A9Q0MKB4-F1
#
_entry.id   AF-A0A9Q0MKB4-F1
#
_cell.length_a   1.000
_cell.length_b   1.000
_cell.length_c   1.000
_cell.angle_alpha   90.00
_cell.angle_beta   90.00
_cell.angle_gamma   90.00
#
_symmetry.space_group_name_H-M   'P 1'
#
loop_
_entity.id
_entity.type
_entity.pdbx_description
1 polymer ?
#
loop_
_entity_poly.entity_id
_entity_poly.type
_entity_poly.pdbx_seq_one_letter_code
_entity_poly.pdbx_strand_id
1 'polypeptide(L)'
;MSFSHSPTTSCVLRNDNEHSSKQLVVDTHIAAINITAMGHLLLAVDSQGQLFAFRVTYPHQDPTNQHSIAQVVTSLEYCLFAGLDPVDIFLTLKVQQSDQIIDRLTENFQRQQAAVQQYFYVNFLTLKTNLYRLSIPGQAKAHDLTSLLMLHSILVAFKNLLRPSELTSHDKGPAENLAMVLAESVPDIDKVLLGLEGKDFTVEKFTLQSLQQLIQFIADLSLNILARLPENRSMNSGTAPRNTGYEISKDIVALNSIRELLVMMRIWGLLKPQCLPVFCRSAENLDVLATLFRLLTRLALNPNEPEDLLLDECCQLPSQVLIPQLQFISSVTCVASPLLQFLPLPINLEYNVEPTSLKFCPDVPTVEGGLSSDNMVDSVRHLQMGKRPSSFRKCTRCGASSSTCSVARTAAMRAWEQRFASGCRCGGFWRLQTSE
;
A
#
# COMPACT_ATOMS: atom_id res chain seq x y z
N MET A 1 10.48 21.22 21.60
CA MET A 1 10.09 21.18 23.03
C MET A 1 10.14 19.73 23.47
N SER A 2 11.09 19.42 24.34
CA SER A 2 11.41 18.09 24.86
C SER A 2 10.43 17.70 25.96
N PHE A 3 9.70 16.60 25.78
CA PHE A 3 8.98 15.96 26.90
C PHE A 3 9.74 14.70 27.32
N SER A 4 10.32 14.80 28.50
CA SER A 4 11.05 13.77 29.22
C SER A 4 10.12 12.65 29.70
N HIS A 5 10.59 11.41 29.55
CA HIS A 5 10.02 10.23 30.20
C HIS A 5 10.25 10.25 31.72
N SER A 6 9.22 9.81 32.45
CA SER A 6 9.37 9.10 33.72
C SER A 6 8.11 8.28 34.01
N PRO A 7 8.16 6.93 34.06
CA PRO A 7 7.18 6.15 34.79
C PRO A 7 7.74 5.86 36.19
N THR A 8 7.26 6.55 37.21
CA THR A 8 7.45 6.10 38.60
C THR A 8 6.34 5.11 38.93
N THR A 9 6.63 3.82 38.73
CA THR A 9 5.90 2.72 39.33
C THR A 9 6.29 2.63 40.81
N SER A 10 5.49 3.21 41.71
CA SER A 10 5.60 2.92 43.15
C SER A 10 4.73 1.70 43.47
N CYS A 11 5.38 0.54 43.58
CA CYS A 11 4.77 -0.67 44.10
C CYS A 11 4.73 -0.56 45.63
N VAL A 12 3.53 -0.50 46.24
CA VAL A 12 3.39 -0.48 47.70
C VAL A 12 3.43 -1.92 48.21
N LEU A 13 4.41 -2.21 49.07
CA LEU A 13 4.64 -3.49 49.74
C LEU A 13 3.47 -3.87 50.67
N ARG A 14 3.10 -5.15 50.65
CA ARG A 14 2.07 -5.75 51.52
C ARG A 14 2.45 -5.64 53.00
N ASN A 15 1.44 -5.44 53.83
CA ASN A 15 1.55 -5.42 55.29
C ASN A 15 1.62 -6.87 55.81
N ASP A 16 2.71 -7.22 56.50
CA ASP A 16 2.91 -8.51 57.17
C ASP A 16 2.11 -8.56 58.47
N ASN A 17 0.84 -8.98 58.40
CA ASN A 17 0.11 -9.64 59.50
C ASN A 17 -1.35 -9.92 59.11
N GLU A 18 -1.63 -11.06 58.47
CA GLU A 18 -2.93 -11.73 58.62
C GLU A 18 -2.76 -13.26 58.45
N HIS A 19 -2.67 -13.98 59.57
CA HIS A 19 -2.98 -15.41 59.63
C HIS A 19 -4.48 -15.57 59.84
N SER A 20 -5.21 -15.85 58.75
CA SER A 20 -6.48 -16.59 58.79
C SER A 20 -6.84 -16.99 57.37
N SER A 21 -7.31 -18.23 57.20
CA SER A 21 -7.78 -18.81 55.94
C SER A 21 -8.95 -18.01 55.36
N LYS A 22 -8.68 -16.88 54.72
CA LYS A 22 -9.65 -16.10 53.97
C LYS A 22 -9.42 -16.39 52.50
N GLN A 23 -10.45 -16.94 51.85
CA GLN A 23 -10.56 -16.96 50.40
C GLN A 23 -10.26 -15.54 49.92
N LEU A 24 -9.15 -15.37 49.19
CA LEU A 24 -8.70 -14.06 48.73
C LEU A 24 -9.78 -13.55 47.77
N VAL A 25 -10.70 -12.72 48.25
CA VAL A 25 -11.65 -12.01 47.39
C VAL A 25 -10.79 -11.05 46.60
N VAL A 26 -10.45 -11.44 45.38
CA VAL A 26 -9.73 -10.55 44.48
C VAL A 26 -10.76 -9.53 44.00
N ASP A 27 -10.78 -8.37 44.64
CA ASP A 27 -11.70 -7.29 44.31
C ASP A 27 -11.34 -6.72 42.94
N THR A 28 -12.22 -6.94 41.96
CA THR A 28 -12.02 -6.48 40.58
C THR A 28 -12.35 -5.00 40.51
N HIS A 29 -11.34 -4.17 40.29
CA HIS A 29 -11.49 -2.73 40.14
C HIS A 29 -10.75 -2.25 38.89
N ILE A 30 -11.13 -1.09 38.37
CA ILE A 30 -10.40 -0.49 37.26
C ILE A 30 -9.07 0.07 37.76
N ALA A 31 -7.97 -0.47 37.26
CA ALA A 31 -6.61 -0.07 37.63
C ALA A 31 -6.13 1.16 36.85
N ALA A 32 -6.54 1.29 35.58
CA ALA A 32 -6.18 2.43 34.74
C ALA A 32 -7.26 2.73 33.70
N ILE A 33 -7.42 4.01 33.36
CA ILE A 33 -8.28 4.48 32.29
C ILE A 33 -7.51 5.50 31.47
N ASN A 34 -7.64 5.44 30.15
CA ASN A 34 -7.11 6.46 29.24
C ASN A 34 -8.01 6.63 28.02
N ILE A 35 -7.90 7.76 27.33
CA ILE A 35 -8.62 8.05 26.09
C ILE A 35 -7.63 8.13 24.94
N THR A 36 -8.01 7.68 23.75
CA THR A 36 -7.15 7.80 22.56
C THR A 36 -6.94 9.26 22.17
N ALA A 37 -5.89 9.53 21.40
CA ALA A 37 -5.49 10.89 21.04
C ALA A 37 -6.60 11.69 20.31
N MET A 38 -7.43 11.01 19.52
CA MET A 38 -8.59 11.64 18.85
C MET A 38 -9.87 11.57 19.67
N GLY A 39 -9.83 10.99 20.87
CA GLY A 39 -10.95 10.95 21.80
C GLY A 39 -12.04 9.94 21.46
N HIS A 40 -11.88 9.14 20.42
CA HIS A 40 -12.93 8.24 19.93
C HIS A 40 -13.05 6.92 20.71
N LEU A 41 -12.01 6.52 21.44
CA LEU A 41 -12.02 5.31 22.25
C LEU A 41 -11.56 5.60 23.68
N LEU A 42 -12.28 5.02 24.64
CA LEU A 42 -11.90 4.94 26.04
C LEU A 42 -11.35 3.54 26.31
N LEU A 43 -10.12 3.46 26.81
CA LEU A 43 -9.46 2.22 27.19
C LEU A 43 -9.44 2.11 28.71
N ALA A 44 -9.83 0.96 29.24
CA ALA A 44 -9.76 0.67 30.67
C ALA A 44 -9.05 -0.66 30.89
N VAL A 45 -8.20 -0.72 31.91
CA VAL A 45 -7.54 -1.96 32.35
C VAL A 45 -7.98 -2.24 33.78
N ASP A 46 -8.45 -3.45 34.06
CA ASP A 46 -8.82 -3.86 35.42
C ASP A 46 -7.63 -4.42 36.22
N SER A 47 -7.87 -4.70 37.50
CA SER A 47 -6.91 -5.29 38.42
C SER A 47 -6.52 -6.74 38.08
N GLN A 48 -7.22 -7.37 37.13
CA GLN A 48 -6.90 -8.71 36.59
C GLN A 48 -6.09 -8.63 35.28
N GLY A 49 -5.81 -7.42 34.76
CA GLY A 49 -5.10 -7.22 33.51
C GLY A 49 -5.97 -7.36 32.25
N GLN A 50 -7.30 -7.36 32.38
CA GLN A 50 -8.22 -7.33 31.23
C GLN A 50 -8.25 -5.92 30.63
N LEU A 51 -8.17 -5.84 29.30
CA LEU A 51 -8.27 -4.58 28.55
C LEU A 51 -9.67 -4.45 27.94
N PHE A 52 -10.37 -3.38 28.30
CA PHE A 52 -11.65 -2.99 27.75
C PHE A 52 -11.49 -1.78 26.84
N ALA A 53 -12.17 -1.79 25.69
CA ALA A 53 -12.20 -0.67 24.75
C ALA A 53 -13.64 -0.27 24.47
N PHE A 54 -14.00 0.96 24.80
CA PHE A 54 -15.33 1.52 24.62
C PHE A 54 -15.31 2.61 23.57
N ARG A 55 -16.31 2.61 22.67
CA ARG A 55 -16.54 3.73 21.76
C ARG A 55 -17.07 4.91 22.56
N VAL A 56 -16.45 6.07 22.40
CA VAL A 56 -16.88 7.31 23.04
C VAL A 56 -17.78 8.07 22.08
N THR A 57 -19.03 8.29 22.49
CA THR A 57 -19.98 9.13 21.78
C THR A 57 -20.09 10.47 22.51
N TYR A 58 -19.95 11.59 21.78
CA TYR A 58 -19.98 12.91 22.42
C TYR A 58 -21.41 13.45 22.48
N PRO A 59 -21.84 14.04 23.61
CA PRO A 59 -23.25 14.43 23.84
C PRO A 59 -23.76 15.59 22.97
N HIS A 60 -22.90 16.28 22.21
CA HIS A 60 -23.30 17.30 21.22
C HIS A 60 -23.56 16.68 19.83
N GLN A 61 -23.44 15.37 19.70
CA GLN A 61 -23.84 14.62 18.52
C GLN A 61 -25.31 14.24 18.71
N ASP A 62 -26.13 14.61 17.72
CA ASP A 62 -27.56 14.30 17.65
C ASP A 62 -27.83 12.84 18.08
N PRO A 63 -28.90 12.53 18.84
CA PRO A 63 -29.19 11.18 19.34
C PRO A 63 -29.41 10.13 18.23
N THR A 64 -29.39 10.52 16.96
CA THR A 64 -29.38 9.64 15.79
C THR A 64 -28.00 9.05 15.46
N ASN A 65 -26.96 9.36 16.24
CA ASN A 65 -25.66 8.69 16.22
C ASN A 65 -24.94 8.85 14.86
N GLN A 66 -24.84 10.09 14.38
CA GLN A 66 -24.16 10.43 13.12
C GLN A 66 -23.08 11.48 13.39
N HIS A 67 -21.80 11.06 13.36
CA HIS A 67 -20.74 12.01 13.03
C HIS A 67 -21.06 12.57 11.64
N SER A 68 -21.10 13.89 11.51
CA SER A 68 -21.19 14.47 10.17
C SER A 68 -19.96 14.04 9.36
N ILE A 69 -20.14 13.78 8.07
CA ILE A 69 -19.03 13.43 7.17
C ILE A 69 -17.92 14.50 7.26
N ALA A 70 -18.29 15.77 7.39
CA ALA A 70 -17.37 16.89 7.56
C ALA A 70 -16.48 16.75 8.81
N GLN A 71 -17.04 16.37 9.96
CA GLN A 71 -16.27 16.17 11.19
C GLN A 71 -15.28 15.01 11.05
N VAL A 72 -15.72 13.89 10.48
CA VAL A 72 -14.84 12.73 10.24
C VAL A 72 -13.68 13.11 9.32
N VAL A 73 -13.98 13.78 8.20
CA VAL A 73 -12.96 14.23 7.26
C VAL A 73 -11.96 15.18 7.95
N THR A 74 -12.44 16.12 8.76
CA THR A 74 -11.57 17.05 9.51
C THR A 74 -10.64 16.29 10.48
N SER A 75 -11.15 15.29 11.20
CA SER A 75 -10.33 14.46 12.09
C SER A 75 -9.27 13.66 11.32
N LEU A 76 -9.64 13.09 10.17
CA LEU A 76 -8.72 12.35 9.31
C LEU A 76 -7.64 13.26 8.69
N GLU A 77 -7.99 14.48 8.29
CA GLU A 77 -7.05 15.51 7.83
C GLU A 77 -6.08 15.92 8.94
N TYR A 78 -6.58 16.08 10.17
CA TYR A 78 -5.73 16.34 11.33
C TYR A 78 -4.76 15.19 11.59
N CYS A 79 -5.21 13.92 11.53
CA CYS A 79 -4.31 12.77 11.64
C CYS A 79 -3.22 12.79 10.57
N LEU A 80 -3.58 13.09 9.32
CA LEU A 80 -2.65 13.20 8.20
C LEU A 80 -1.60 14.29 8.43
N PHE A 81 -2.01 15.46 8.93
CA PHE A 81 -1.12 16.59 9.21
C PHE A 81 -0.22 16.34 10.44
N ALA A 82 -0.81 15.84 11.53
CA ALA A 82 -0.14 15.61 12.80
C ALA A 82 0.69 14.32 12.85
N GLY A 83 0.56 13.45 11.84
CA GLY A 83 1.23 12.15 11.80
C GLY A 83 0.66 11.16 12.84
N LEU A 84 -0.61 11.30 13.19
CA LEU A 84 -1.29 10.42 14.15
C LEU A 84 -1.95 9.24 13.43
N ASP A 85 -2.00 8.09 14.11
CA ASP A 85 -2.68 6.90 13.59
C ASP A 85 -4.22 7.05 13.72
N PRO A 86 -4.98 7.04 12.60
CA PRO A 86 -6.44 7.21 12.60
C PRO A 86 -7.23 5.94 12.97
N VAL A 87 -6.59 4.93 13.58
CA VAL A 87 -7.24 3.64 13.88
C VAL A 87 -8.48 3.77 14.77
N ASP A 88 -8.48 4.71 15.72
CA ASP A 88 -9.62 4.94 16.60
C ASP A 88 -10.82 5.54 15.85
N ILE A 89 -10.57 6.43 14.88
CA ILE A 89 -11.58 6.90 13.93
C ILE A 89 -12.11 5.71 13.13
N PHE A 90 -11.25 4.87 12.54
CA PHE A 90 -11.68 3.73 11.73
C PHE A 90 -12.60 2.77 12.49
N LEU A 91 -12.36 2.57 13.78
CA LEU A 91 -13.15 1.70 14.64
C LEU A 91 -14.54 2.26 14.97
N THR A 92 -14.80 3.54 14.70
CA THR A 92 -16.12 4.19 14.91
C THR A 92 -16.87 4.48 13.60
N LEU A 93 -16.23 4.32 12.44
CA LEU A 93 -16.85 4.59 11.14
C LEU A 93 -17.96 3.59 10.78
N LYS A 94 -19.03 4.11 10.15
CA LYS A 94 -20.02 3.30 9.43
C LYS A 94 -19.54 3.08 7.99
N VAL A 95 -19.42 1.81 7.59
CA VAL A 95 -18.89 1.42 6.26
C VAL A 95 -19.66 2.07 5.11
N GLN A 96 -20.97 2.30 5.26
CA GLN A 96 -21.84 2.94 4.27
C GLN A 96 -21.43 4.38 3.90
N GLN A 97 -20.71 5.09 4.78
CA GLN A 97 -20.29 6.47 4.56
C GLN A 97 -18.88 6.57 3.92
N SER A 98 -18.19 5.43 3.74
CA SER A 98 -16.77 5.40 3.34
C SER A 98 -16.49 6.10 2.01
N ASP A 99 -17.28 5.86 0.96
CA ASP A 99 -17.08 6.50 -0.34
C ASP A 99 -17.25 8.04 -0.24
N GLN A 100 -18.28 8.52 0.47
CA GLN A 100 -18.51 9.97 0.64
C GLN A 100 -17.38 10.65 1.44
N ILE A 101 -16.86 9.98 2.47
CA ILE A 101 -15.69 10.45 3.23
C ILE A 101 -14.47 10.54 2.32
N ILE A 102 -14.23 9.51 1.50
CA ILE A 102 -13.07 9.45 0.59
C ILE A 102 -13.16 10.52 -0.50
N ASP A 103 -14.34 10.72 -1.08
CA ASP A 103 -14.56 11.73 -2.12
C ASP A 103 -14.30 13.13 -1.56
N ARG A 104 -14.87 13.44 -0.39
CA ARG A 104 -14.67 14.74 0.26
C ARG A 104 -13.22 14.97 0.69
N LEU A 105 -12.57 13.94 1.25
CA LEU A 105 -11.15 13.98 1.59
C LEU A 105 -10.27 14.20 0.35
N THR A 106 -10.61 13.55 -0.77
CA THR A 106 -9.89 13.69 -2.05
C THR A 106 -10.07 15.10 -2.62
N GLU A 107 -11.29 15.63 -2.63
CA GLU A 107 -11.59 16.99 -3.07
C GLU A 107 -10.83 18.03 -2.24
N ASN A 108 -10.84 17.90 -0.91
CA ASN A 108 -10.11 18.80 -0.01
C ASN A 108 -8.59 18.75 -0.23
N PHE A 109 -8.05 17.55 -0.47
CA PHE A 109 -6.63 17.36 -0.76
C PHE A 109 -6.23 17.99 -2.11
N GLN A 110 -7.05 17.81 -3.15
CA GLN A 110 -6.80 18.37 -4.49
C GLN A 110 -6.85 19.90 -4.51
N ARG A 111 -7.58 20.54 -3.59
CA ARG A 111 -7.62 21.99 -3.43
C ARG A 111 -6.37 22.59 -2.77
N GLN A 112 -5.51 21.76 -2.18
CA GLN A 112 -4.28 22.23 -1.54
C GLN A 112 -3.25 22.70 -2.57
N GLN A 113 -2.29 23.51 -2.12
CA GLN A 113 -1.15 23.90 -2.98
C GLN A 113 -0.33 22.68 -3.40
N ALA A 114 0.26 22.72 -4.60
CA ALA A 114 1.04 21.60 -5.15
C ALA A 114 2.15 21.10 -4.21
N ALA A 115 2.85 22.02 -3.52
CA ALA A 115 3.89 21.66 -2.55
C ALA A 115 3.35 20.86 -1.35
N VAL A 116 2.15 21.21 -0.86
CA VAL A 116 1.47 20.50 0.24
C VAL A 116 1.02 19.12 -0.23
N GLN A 117 0.43 19.05 -1.42
CA GLN A 117 0.04 17.77 -2.02
C GLN A 117 1.24 16.85 -2.17
N GLN A 118 2.35 17.35 -2.71
CA GLN A 118 3.59 16.57 -2.89
C GLN A 118 4.15 16.06 -1.55
N TYR A 119 4.19 16.90 -0.53
CA TYR A 119 4.72 16.53 0.79
C TYR A 119 3.87 15.44 1.47
N PHE A 120 2.54 15.57 1.42
CA PHE A 120 1.63 14.64 2.11
C PHE A 120 1.10 13.50 1.23
N TYR A 121 1.51 13.40 -0.03
CA TYR A 121 0.92 12.48 -1.01
C TYR A 121 0.90 11.02 -0.54
N VAL A 122 2.01 10.52 0.00
CA VAL A 122 2.12 9.13 0.49
C VAL A 122 1.20 8.90 1.69
N ASN A 123 1.12 9.85 2.62
CA ASN A 123 0.24 9.76 3.79
C ASN A 123 -1.23 9.79 3.37
N PHE A 124 -1.58 10.66 2.41
CA PHE A 124 -2.91 10.73 1.81
C PHE A 124 -3.31 9.41 1.14
N LEU A 125 -2.46 8.86 0.27
CA LEU A 125 -2.71 7.57 -0.39
C LEU A 125 -2.84 6.43 0.62
N THR A 126 -2.01 6.44 1.66
CA THR A 126 -2.06 5.45 2.75
C THR A 126 -3.39 5.52 3.49
N LEU A 127 -3.84 6.73 3.84
CA LEU A 127 -5.12 6.98 4.49
C LEU A 127 -6.29 6.50 3.61
N LYS A 128 -6.30 6.90 2.34
CA LYS A 128 -7.32 6.49 1.35
C LYS A 128 -7.36 4.97 1.17
N THR A 129 -6.19 4.33 1.07
CA THR A 129 -6.07 2.86 1.00
C THR A 129 -6.70 2.20 2.23
N ASN A 130 -6.42 2.71 3.42
CA ASN A 130 -6.93 2.15 4.67
C ASN A 130 -8.45 2.32 4.79
N LEU A 131 -9.02 3.44 4.33
CA LEU A 131 -10.48 3.63 4.32
C LEU A 131 -11.18 2.63 3.39
N TYR A 132 -10.65 2.41 2.18
CA TYR A 132 -11.21 1.38 1.27
C TYR A 132 -11.11 -0.03 1.85
N ARG A 133 -10.08 -0.33 2.67
CA ARG A 133 -9.95 -1.65 3.32
C ARG A 133 -11.02 -1.94 4.36
N LEU A 134 -11.78 -0.94 4.82
CA LEU A 134 -12.84 -1.14 5.81
C LEU A 134 -14.11 -1.75 5.20
N SER A 135 -14.19 -1.90 3.88
CA SER A 135 -15.34 -2.50 3.20
C SER A 135 -14.91 -3.67 2.30
N ILE A 136 -15.80 -4.65 2.13
CA ILE A 136 -15.62 -5.75 1.17
C ILE A 136 -15.52 -5.22 -0.28
N PRO A 137 -16.44 -4.37 -0.78
CA PRO A 137 -16.33 -3.84 -2.15
C PRO A 137 -15.13 -2.90 -2.35
N GLY A 138 -14.54 -2.37 -1.26
CA GLY A 138 -13.35 -1.52 -1.33
C GLY A 138 -12.03 -2.28 -1.48
N GLN A 139 -11.99 -3.61 -1.35
CA GLN A 139 -10.73 -4.36 -1.39
C GLN A 139 -9.98 -4.23 -2.72
N ALA A 140 -10.69 -4.29 -3.86
CA ALA A 140 -10.08 -4.09 -5.18
C ALA A 140 -9.46 -2.69 -5.32
N LYS A 141 -10.19 -1.65 -4.88
CA LYS A 141 -9.70 -0.25 -4.88
C LYS A 141 -8.46 -0.09 -3.98
N ALA A 142 -8.48 -0.73 -2.80
CA ALA A 142 -7.34 -0.74 -1.89
C ALA A 142 -6.12 -1.47 -2.45
N HIS A 143 -6.34 -2.52 -3.24
CA HIS A 143 -5.27 -3.23 -3.94
C HIS A 143 -4.60 -2.33 -4.98
N ASP A 144 -5.38 -1.69 -5.87
CA ASP A 144 -4.86 -0.78 -6.88
C ASP A 144 -4.11 0.41 -6.26
N LEU A 145 -4.62 1.00 -5.17
CA LEU A 145 -3.90 2.05 -4.43
C LEU A 145 -2.63 1.54 -3.75
N THR A 146 -2.60 0.28 -3.31
CA THR A 146 -1.39 -0.34 -2.77
C THR A 146 -0.34 -0.51 -3.85
N SER A 147 -0.74 -0.88 -5.07
CA SER A 147 0.12 -0.91 -6.25
C SER A 147 0.63 0.49 -6.61
N LEU A 148 -0.24 1.52 -6.56
CA LEU A 148 0.15 2.92 -6.79
C LEU A 148 1.18 3.40 -5.76
N LEU A 149 0.97 3.12 -4.47
CA LEU A 149 1.94 3.46 -3.40
C LEU A 149 3.31 2.84 -3.66
N MET A 150 3.33 1.59 -4.11
CA MET A 150 4.57 0.88 -4.42
C MET A 150 5.25 1.43 -5.67
N LEU A 151 4.48 1.65 -6.75
CA LEU A 151 4.91 2.29 -7.99
C LEU A 151 5.56 3.65 -7.71
N HIS A 152 4.87 4.51 -6.95
CA HIS A 152 5.37 5.82 -6.58
C HIS A 152 6.68 5.73 -5.78
N SER A 153 6.75 4.80 -4.83
CA SER A 153 7.95 4.58 -4.02
C SER A 153 9.15 4.17 -4.89
N ILE A 154 8.94 3.27 -5.86
CA ILE A 154 9.96 2.83 -6.82
C ILE A 154 10.38 3.98 -7.73
N LEU A 155 9.42 4.72 -8.30
CA LEU A 155 9.69 5.87 -9.16
C LEU A 155 10.62 6.87 -8.46
N VAL A 156 10.28 7.28 -7.24
CA VAL A 156 11.09 8.20 -6.46
C VAL A 156 12.46 7.60 -6.16
N ALA A 157 12.54 6.31 -5.80
CA ALA A 157 13.82 5.65 -5.56
C ALA A 157 14.71 5.64 -6.81
N PHE A 158 14.14 5.38 -7.99
CA PHE A 158 14.86 5.30 -9.25
C PHE A 158 15.27 6.67 -9.78
N LYS A 159 14.39 7.68 -9.68
CA LYS A 159 14.73 9.08 -10.02
C LYS A 159 15.90 9.59 -9.19
N ASN A 160 15.96 9.24 -7.90
CA ASN A 160 17.06 9.61 -7.02
C ASN A 160 18.41 8.92 -7.36
N LEU A 161 18.42 7.92 -8.25
CA LEU A 161 19.67 7.32 -8.75
C LEU A 161 20.24 8.06 -9.95
N LEU A 162 19.42 8.87 -10.62
CA LEU A 162 19.83 9.65 -11.79
C LEU A 162 20.71 10.81 -11.35
N ARG A 163 21.73 11.12 -12.17
CA ARG A 163 22.70 12.18 -11.88
C ARG A 163 22.73 13.14 -13.06
N PRO A 164 22.59 14.45 -12.84
CA PRO A 164 22.84 15.43 -13.91
C PRO A 164 24.28 15.28 -14.40
N SER A 165 24.48 15.27 -15.71
CA SER A 165 25.80 15.23 -16.32
C SER A 165 26.63 16.50 -16.07
N GLU A 166 25.96 17.63 -15.81
CA GLU A 166 26.60 18.91 -15.52
C GLU A 166 26.08 19.46 -14.19
N LEU A 167 26.98 19.67 -13.22
CA LEU A 167 26.62 20.21 -11.89
C LEU A 167 26.21 21.69 -11.91
N THR A 168 26.49 22.40 -13.02
CA THR A 168 26.29 23.84 -13.17
C THR A 168 25.00 24.21 -13.90
N SER A 169 24.27 23.24 -14.45
CA SER A 169 22.98 23.53 -15.08
C SER A 169 21.95 23.82 -13.98
N HIS A 170 21.40 25.03 -13.99
CA HIS A 170 20.21 25.37 -13.21
C HIS A 170 18.93 24.74 -13.82
N ASP A 171 19.10 23.92 -14.86
CA ASP A 171 18.03 23.32 -15.63
C ASP A 171 17.42 22.09 -14.94
N LYS A 172 16.26 21.72 -15.49
CA LYS A 172 15.50 20.51 -15.16
C LYS A 172 16.41 19.28 -15.16
N GLY A 173 16.35 18.49 -14.10
CA GLY A 173 17.13 17.27 -13.95
C GLY A 173 16.76 16.18 -14.97
N PRO A 174 17.50 15.07 -15.01
CA PRO A 174 17.29 14.01 -16.00
C PRO A 174 15.93 13.32 -15.88
N ALA A 175 15.35 13.29 -14.67
CA ALA A 175 14.00 12.80 -14.44
C ALA A 175 12.95 13.72 -15.10
N GLU A 176 13.12 15.03 -15.00
CA GLU A 176 12.25 16.03 -15.60
C GLU A 176 12.39 16.06 -17.13
N ASN A 177 13.62 15.88 -17.65
CA ASN A 177 13.87 15.75 -19.08
C ASN A 177 13.15 14.52 -19.66
N LEU A 178 13.27 13.35 -19.00
CA LEU A 178 12.54 12.15 -19.39
C LEU A 178 11.01 12.38 -19.45
N ALA A 179 10.45 13.00 -18.41
CA ALA A 179 9.03 13.31 -18.36
C ALA A 179 8.60 14.25 -19.51
N MET A 180 9.46 15.20 -19.89
CA MET A 180 9.22 16.10 -21.02
C MET A 180 9.23 15.38 -22.37
N VAL A 181 10.23 14.52 -22.63
CA VAL A 181 10.29 13.72 -23.87
C VAL A 181 9.07 12.79 -23.99
N LEU A 182 8.62 12.22 -22.88
CA LEU A 182 7.46 11.32 -22.86
C LEU A 182 6.11 12.01 -23.07
N ALA A 183 6.05 13.34 -22.95
CA ALA A 183 4.84 14.12 -23.21
C ALA A 183 4.40 14.03 -24.69
N GLU A 184 5.35 13.83 -25.61
CA GLU A 184 5.08 13.67 -27.05
C GLU A 184 4.37 12.34 -27.40
N SER A 185 4.18 11.45 -26.42
CA SER A 185 3.43 10.19 -26.56
C SER A 185 3.90 9.29 -27.71
N VAL A 186 5.21 9.31 -27.99
CA VAL A 186 5.86 8.43 -28.97
C VAL A 186 5.75 6.97 -28.49
N PRO A 187 5.12 6.05 -29.25
CA PRO A 187 4.88 4.68 -28.80
C PRO A 187 6.08 3.74 -28.95
N ASP A 188 7.10 4.17 -29.68
CA ASP A 188 8.34 3.43 -29.92
C ASP A 188 9.38 3.84 -28.87
N ILE A 189 9.72 2.90 -27.98
CA ILE A 189 10.63 3.15 -26.87
C ILE A 189 12.04 3.52 -27.37
N ASP A 190 12.51 2.92 -28.47
CA ASP A 190 13.87 3.13 -28.95
C ASP A 190 14.00 4.52 -29.61
N LYS A 191 12.93 5.05 -30.21
CA LYS A 191 12.86 6.46 -30.65
C LYS A 191 12.91 7.44 -29.48
N VAL A 192 12.25 7.12 -28.36
CA VAL A 192 12.31 7.93 -27.14
C VAL A 192 13.75 8.02 -26.62
N LEU A 193 14.52 6.93 -26.69
CA LEU A 193 15.92 6.92 -26.25
C LEU A 193 16.80 7.90 -27.04
N LEU A 194 16.49 8.15 -28.32
CA LEU A 194 17.25 9.09 -29.14
C LEU A 194 17.14 10.55 -28.65
N GLY A 195 16.07 10.87 -27.92
CA GLY A 195 15.86 12.19 -27.31
C GLY A 195 16.51 12.36 -25.94
N LEU A 196 17.24 11.36 -25.43
CA LEU A 196 17.78 11.35 -24.07
C LEU A 196 19.31 11.26 -24.05
N GLU A 197 19.92 11.94 -23.08
CA GLU A 197 21.35 11.85 -22.84
C GLU A 197 21.69 10.64 -21.96
N GLY A 198 22.10 9.52 -22.57
CA GLY A 198 22.34 8.26 -21.85
C GLY A 198 23.33 8.34 -20.67
N LYS A 199 24.23 9.34 -20.64
CA LYS A 199 25.17 9.60 -19.52
C LYS A 199 24.45 9.97 -18.22
N ASP A 200 23.31 10.65 -18.28
CA ASP A 200 22.52 11.06 -17.11
C ASP A 200 21.86 9.87 -16.38
N PHE A 201 21.71 8.75 -17.10
CA PHE A 201 21.05 7.54 -16.64
C PHE A 201 22.02 6.47 -16.15
N THR A 202 23.31 6.80 -16.05
CA THR A 202 24.35 5.85 -15.64
C THR A 202 24.21 5.49 -14.16
N VAL A 203 24.14 4.18 -13.89
CA VAL A 203 24.07 3.62 -12.53
C VAL A 203 25.06 2.45 -12.44
N GLU A 204 25.69 2.27 -11.28
CA GLU A 204 26.61 1.17 -11.04
C GLU A 204 25.95 -0.19 -11.27
N LYS A 205 26.63 -1.08 -12.01
CA LYS A 205 26.10 -2.41 -12.41
C LYS A 205 25.61 -3.26 -11.23
N PHE A 206 26.30 -3.20 -10.10
CA PHE A 206 25.93 -3.95 -8.90
C PHE A 206 24.68 -3.37 -8.21
N THR A 207 24.52 -2.04 -8.25
CA THR A 207 23.30 -1.36 -7.81
C THR A 207 22.11 -1.77 -8.67
N LEU A 208 22.24 -1.74 -10.01
CA LEU A 208 21.19 -2.22 -10.92
C LEU A 208 20.79 -3.66 -10.65
N GLN A 209 21.77 -4.56 -10.45
CA GLN A 209 21.49 -5.96 -10.12
C GLN A 209 20.71 -6.09 -8.80
N SER A 210 21.04 -5.29 -7.78
CA SER A 210 20.36 -5.33 -6.48
C SER A 210 18.90 -4.85 -6.53
N LEU A 211 18.52 -4.07 -7.56
CA LEU A 211 17.18 -3.52 -7.75
C LEU A 211 16.30 -4.37 -8.68
N GLN A 212 16.82 -5.49 -9.18
CA GLN A 212 16.16 -6.32 -10.20
C GLN A 212 14.74 -6.76 -9.80
N GLN A 213 14.47 -7.02 -8.52
CA GLN A 213 13.12 -7.40 -8.07
C GLN A 213 12.13 -6.24 -8.10
N LEU A 214 12.61 -5.00 -7.87
CA LEU A 214 11.79 -3.79 -8.04
C LEU A 214 11.55 -3.52 -9.53
N ILE A 215 12.55 -3.81 -10.38
CA ILE A 215 12.40 -3.75 -11.84
C ILE A 215 11.36 -4.76 -12.33
N GLN A 216 11.45 -6.01 -11.87
CA GLN A 216 10.49 -7.08 -12.17
C GLN A 216 9.08 -6.66 -11.75
N PHE A 217 8.93 -6.11 -10.55
CA PHE A 217 7.65 -5.66 -10.04
C PHE A 217 6.92 -4.69 -10.98
N ILE A 218 7.64 -3.73 -11.57
CA ILE A 218 7.02 -2.75 -12.49
C ILE A 218 6.59 -3.41 -13.79
N ALA A 219 7.38 -4.35 -14.31
CA ALA A 219 7.02 -5.11 -15.50
C ALA A 219 5.77 -5.98 -15.25
N ASP A 220 5.72 -6.65 -14.11
CA ASP A 220 4.57 -7.47 -13.69
C ASP A 220 3.33 -6.59 -13.49
N LEU A 221 3.47 -5.42 -12.86
CA LEU A 221 2.38 -4.44 -12.73
C LEU A 221 1.87 -3.97 -14.08
N SER A 222 2.77 -3.69 -15.03
CA SER A 222 2.41 -3.29 -16.39
C SER A 222 1.60 -4.37 -17.09
N LEU A 223 2.04 -5.63 -17.00
CA LEU A 223 1.33 -6.78 -17.56
C LEU A 223 -0.06 -6.95 -16.92
N ASN A 224 -0.17 -6.85 -15.60
CA ASN A 224 -1.45 -6.98 -14.89
C ASN A 224 -2.42 -5.83 -15.19
N ILE A 225 -1.93 -4.62 -15.42
CA ILE A 225 -2.78 -3.49 -15.84
C ILE A 225 -3.37 -3.77 -17.21
N LEU A 226 -2.51 -4.11 -18.19
CA LEU A 226 -2.94 -4.31 -19.57
C LEU A 226 -3.81 -5.55 -19.73
N ALA A 227 -3.46 -6.67 -19.08
CA ALA A 227 -4.21 -7.92 -19.19
C ALA A 227 -5.63 -7.84 -18.60
N ARG A 228 -5.86 -6.97 -17.60
CA ARG A 228 -7.19 -6.73 -17.00
C ARG A 228 -8.07 -5.75 -17.80
N LEU A 229 -7.52 -5.01 -18.76
CA LEU A 229 -8.29 -4.02 -19.52
C LEU A 229 -9.49 -4.62 -20.27
N PRO A 230 -9.38 -5.76 -20.98
CA PRO A 230 -10.49 -6.34 -21.72
C PRO A 230 -11.61 -6.82 -20.80
N GLU A 231 -11.26 -7.38 -19.63
CA GLU A 231 -12.20 -7.87 -18.61
C GLU A 231 -13.10 -6.74 -18.09
N ASN A 232 -12.53 -5.55 -17.87
CA ASN A 232 -13.26 -4.38 -17.39
C ASN A 232 -14.33 -3.86 -18.37
N ARG A 233 -14.21 -4.16 -19.67
CA ARG A 233 -15.25 -3.83 -20.67
C ARG A 233 -16.44 -4.76 -20.56
N SER A 234 -16.20 -6.05 -20.35
CA SER A 234 -17.25 -7.07 -20.24
C SER A 234 -18.17 -6.81 -19.03
N MET A 235 -17.61 -6.34 -17.90
CA MET A 235 -18.40 -5.97 -16.71
C MET A 235 -19.27 -4.71 -16.91
N ASN A 236 -18.94 -3.84 -17.87
CA ASN A 236 -19.73 -2.64 -18.18
C ASN A 236 -20.92 -2.90 -19.12
N SER A 237 -21.10 -4.13 -19.63
CA SER A 237 -22.30 -4.50 -20.40
C SER A 237 -23.45 -4.95 -19.48
N GLY A 238 -24.10 -4.00 -18.84
CA GLY A 238 -25.55 -4.04 -18.58
C GLY A 238 -26.10 -4.65 -17.28
N THR A 239 -25.35 -5.40 -16.47
CA THR A 239 -25.93 -6.04 -15.25
C THR A 239 -25.11 -5.92 -13.96
N ALA A 240 -23.85 -5.46 -14.02
CA ALA A 240 -23.03 -5.23 -12.83
C ALA A 240 -23.05 -3.73 -12.44
N PRO A 241 -23.03 -3.39 -11.13
CA PRO A 241 -22.94 -2.01 -10.70
C PRO A 241 -21.68 -1.37 -11.27
N ARG A 242 -21.81 -0.15 -11.83
CA ARG A 242 -20.69 0.65 -12.32
C ARG A 242 -19.61 0.70 -11.23
N ASN A 243 -18.38 0.32 -11.55
CA ASN A 243 -17.26 0.39 -10.60
C ASN A 243 -16.93 1.87 -10.34
N THR A 244 -17.62 2.48 -9.37
CA THR A 244 -17.37 3.87 -8.95
C THR A 244 -16.21 3.85 -7.94
N GLY A 245 -14.97 3.95 -8.42
CA GLY A 245 -13.80 3.87 -7.55
C GLY A 245 -12.48 4.17 -8.24
N TYR A 246 -11.40 4.10 -7.45
CA TYR A 246 -10.05 4.20 -7.98
C TYR A 246 -9.67 2.93 -8.75
N GLU A 247 -9.19 3.12 -9.98
CA GLU A 247 -8.63 2.08 -10.84
C GLU A 247 -7.29 2.56 -11.38
N ILE A 248 -6.22 1.80 -11.14
CA ILE A 248 -4.87 2.24 -11.53
C ILE A 248 -4.70 2.34 -13.06
N SER A 249 -5.48 1.58 -13.83
CA SER A 249 -5.46 1.62 -15.30
C SER A 249 -6.02 2.92 -15.90
N LYS A 250 -6.81 3.67 -15.11
CA LYS A 250 -7.39 4.97 -15.52
C LYS A 250 -6.58 6.16 -15.00
N ASP A 251 -5.61 5.92 -14.13
CA ASP A 251 -4.78 6.96 -13.53
C ASP A 251 -3.62 7.35 -14.45
N ILE A 252 -3.77 8.49 -15.12
CA ILE A 252 -2.76 9.00 -16.06
C ILE A 252 -1.38 9.23 -15.41
N VAL A 253 -1.34 9.60 -14.12
CA VAL A 253 -0.08 9.80 -13.40
C VAL A 253 0.60 8.46 -13.15
N ALA A 254 -0.18 7.43 -12.80
CA ALA A 254 0.35 6.08 -12.65
C ALA A 254 0.88 5.52 -13.99
N LEU A 255 0.11 5.66 -15.07
CA LEU A 255 0.51 5.20 -16.41
C LEU A 255 1.80 5.87 -16.87
N ASN A 256 1.92 7.20 -16.70
CA ASN A 256 3.13 7.93 -17.06
C ASN A 256 4.32 7.55 -16.16
N SER A 257 4.10 7.32 -14.87
CA SER A 257 5.14 6.81 -13.97
C SER A 257 5.69 5.47 -14.41
N ILE A 258 4.82 4.56 -14.89
CA ILE A 258 5.24 3.27 -15.45
C ILE A 258 6.02 3.49 -16.75
N ARG A 259 5.53 4.32 -17.67
CA ARG A 259 6.22 4.65 -18.93
C ARG A 259 7.64 5.18 -18.69
N GLU A 260 7.80 6.11 -17.75
CA GLU A 260 9.12 6.61 -17.32
C GLU A 260 10.03 5.46 -16.85
N LEU A 261 9.53 4.61 -15.95
CA LEU A 261 10.29 3.48 -15.42
C LEU A 261 10.68 2.46 -16.50
N LEU A 262 9.81 2.19 -17.49
CA LEU A 262 10.13 1.29 -18.60
C LEU A 262 11.26 1.85 -19.48
N VAL A 263 11.30 3.16 -19.73
CA VAL A 263 12.41 3.82 -20.43
C VAL A 263 13.71 3.71 -19.63
N MET A 264 13.67 3.98 -18.33
CA MET A 264 14.84 3.83 -17.46
C MET A 264 15.37 2.39 -17.49
N MET A 265 14.49 1.38 -17.41
CA MET A 265 14.85 -0.03 -17.52
C MET A 265 15.48 -0.36 -18.88
N ARG A 266 14.93 0.18 -19.97
CA ARG A 266 15.49 -0.01 -21.32
C ARG A 266 16.93 0.50 -21.40
N ILE A 267 17.19 1.71 -20.90
CA ILE A 267 18.54 2.30 -20.86
C ILE A 267 19.47 1.47 -19.98
N TRP A 268 19.04 1.09 -18.78
CA TRP A 268 19.86 0.28 -17.88
C TRP A 268 20.14 -1.12 -18.41
N GLY A 269 19.23 -1.68 -19.21
CA GLY A 269 19.45 -2.93 -19.94
C GLY A 269 20.62 -2.88 -20.91
N LEU A 270 20.85 -1.71 -21.55
CA LEU A 270 22.02 -1.49 -22.42
C LEU A 270 23.34 -1.51 -21.61
N LEU A 271 23.30 -1.06 -20.36
CA LEU A 271 24.47 -1.05 -19.46
C LEU A 271 24.71 -2.41 -18.78
N LYS A 272 23.64 -3.10 -18.40
CA LYS A 272 23.64 -4.36 -17.65
C LYS A 272 22.40 -5.20 -17.98
N PRO A 273 22.45 -6.07 -18.99
CA PRO A 273 21.28 -6.86 -19.41
C PRO A 273 20.66 -7.71 -18.31
N GLN A 274 21.45 -8.17 -17.32
CA GLN A 274 20.95 -9.01 -16.21
C GLN A 274 20.08 -8.25 -15.18
N CYS A 275 19.96 -6.92 -15.27
CA CYS A 275 19.03 -6.18 -14.43
C CYS A 275 17.62 -6.09 -15.01
N LEU A 276 17.44 -6.45 -16.29
CA LEU A 276 16.14 -6.40 -16.96
C LEU A 276 15.14 -7.38 -16.32
N PRO A 277 13.83 -7.10 -16.45
CA PRO A 277 12.80 -8.06 -16.07
C PRO A 277 12.95 -9.37 -16.86
N VAL A 278 12.64 -10.47 -16.20
CA VAL A 278 12.60 -11.80 -16.81
C VAL A 278 11.14 -12.13 -17.13
N PHE A 279 10.91 -12.52 -18.38
CA PHE A 279 9.58 -12.89 -18.88
C PHE A 279 9.59 -14.34 -19.36
N CYS A 280 8.57 -15.11 -18.95
CA CYS A 280 8.28 -16.41 -19.54
C CYS A 280 7.45 -16.19 -20.81
N ARG A 281 8.12 -16.26 -21.96
CA ARG A 281 7.52 -16.00 -23.28
C ARG A 281 7.08 -17.30 -23.94
N SER A 282 5.90 -17.27 -24.54
CA SER A 282 5.40 -18.34 -25.40
C SER A 282 5.64 -18.03 -26.89
N ALA A 283 5.69 -16.74 -27.24
CA ALA A 283 5.96 -16.28 -28.60
C ALA A 283 7.46 -16.06 -28.86
N GLU A 284 7.94 -16.53 -30.01
CA GLU A 284 9.31 -16.30 -30.47
C GLU A 284 9.54 -14.81 -30.80
N ASN A 285 10.71 -14.27 -30.42
CA ASN A 285 11.16 -12.91 -30.73
C ASN A 285 10.31 -11.73 -30.17
N LEU A 286 9.41 -11.98 -29.22
CA LEU A 286 8.67 -10.90 -28.57
C LEU A 286 9.59 -10.06 -27.66
N ASP A 287 9.72 -8.77 -27.97
CA ASP A 287 10.22 -7.75 -27.05
C ASP A 287 9.07 -7.28 -26.16
N VAL A 288 8.96 -7.92 -24.98
CA VAL A 288 7.89 -7.64 -24.02
C VAL A 288 8.00 -6.21 -23.49
N LEU A 289 9.22 -5.71 -23.24
CA LEU A 289 9.41 -4.37 -22.68
C LEU A 289 8.95 -3.28 -23.65
N ALA A 290 9.32 -3.40 -24.93
CA ALA A 290 8.85 -2.49 -25.98
C ALA A 290 7.33 -2.60 -26.19
N THR A 291 6.78 -3.82 -26.16
CA THR A 291 5.33 -4.04 -26.26
C THR A 291 4.56 -3.39 -25.12
N LEU A 292 5.01 -3.55 -23.87
CA LEU A 292 4.40 -2.92 -22.69
C LEU A 292 4.41 -1.39 -22.82
N PHE A 293 5.54 -0.81 -23.19
CA PHE A 293 5.68 0.63 -23.35
C PHE A 293 4.73 1.18 -24.43
N ARG A 294 4.63 0.49 -25.58
CA ARG A 294 3.73 0.87 -26.68
C ARG A 294 2.27 0.84 -26.26
N LEU A 295 1.82 -0.25 -25.64
CA LEU A 295 0.43 -0.42 -25.21
C LEU A 295 0.04 0.58 -24.12
N LEU A 296 0.92 0.81 -23.14
CA LEU A 296 0.70 1.81 -22.09
C LEU A 296 0.71 3.24 -22.65
N THR A 297 1.54 3.54 -23.64
CA THR A 297 1.55 4.85 -24.31
C THR A 297 0.23 5.11 -25.02
N ARG A 298 -0.33 4.09 -25.70
CA ARG A 298 -1.68 4.19 -26.30
C ARG A 298 -2.77 4.34 -25.25
N LEU A 299 -2.72 3.56 -24.16
CA LEU A 299 -3.67 3.67 -23.06
C LEU A 299 -3.65 5.07 -22.43
N ALA A 300 -2.46 5.65 -22.26
CA ALA A 300 -2.28 6.97 -21.65
C ALA A 300 -2.94 8.11 -22.45
N LEU A 301 -3.19 7.93 -23.76
CA LEU A 301 -3.89 8.93 -24.57
C LEU A 301 -5.36 9.10 -24.15
N ASN A 302 -6.04 7.99 -23.82
CA ASN A 302 -7.40 8.00 -23.33
C ASN A 302 -7.65 6.85 -22.33
N PRO A 303 -7.23 6.99 -21.06
CA PRO A 303 -7.33 5.91 -20.08
C PRO A 303 -8.76 5.51 -19.73
N ASN A 304 -9.71 6.45 -19.85
CA ASN A 304 -11.11 6.23 -19.49
C ASN A 304 -11.88 5.47 -20.57
N GLU A 305 -11.50 5.67 -21.84
CA GLU A 305 -12.14 5.07 -23.00
C GLU A 305 -11.06 4.56 -23.98
N PRO A 306 -10.41 3.42 -23.65
CA PRO A 306 -9.39 2.83 -24.50
C PRO A 306 -9.95 2.37 -25.85
N GLU A 307 -9.16 2.51 -26.92
CA GLU A 307 -9.53 2.08 -28.28
C GLU A 307 -9.78 0.57 -28.37
N ASP A 308 -10.73 0.15 -29.21
CA ASP A 308 -11.04 -1.27 -29.44
C ASP A 308 -9.80 -2.08 -29.86
N LEU A 309 -9.01 -1.54 -30.79
CA LEU A 309 -7.78 -2.18 -31.25
C LEU A 309 -6.76 -2.37 -30.12
N LEU A 310 -6.68 -1.43 -29.16
CA LEU A 310 -5.81 -1.56 -28.00
C LEU A 310 -6.28 -2.72 -27.11
N LEU A 311 -7.59 -2.84 -26.90
CA LEU A 311 -8.19 -3.91 -26.09
C LEU A 311 -7.97 -5.28 -26.74
N ASP A 312 -8.13 -5.39 -28.06
CA ASP A 312 -7.90 -6.63 -28.81
C ASP A 312 -6.45 -7.11 -28.66
N GLU A 313 -5.48 -6.19 -28.74
CA GLU A 313 -4.07 -6.51 -28.53
C GLU A 313 -3.78 -6.92 -27.07
N CYS A 314 -4.40 -6.24 -26.10
CA CYS A 314 -4.24 -6.59 -24.68
C CYS A 314 -4.83 -7.98 -24.37
N CYS A 315 -5.94 -8.35 -25.02
CA CYS A 315 -6.58 -9.66 -24.90
C CYS A 315 -5.65 -10.80 -25.36
N GLN A 316 -4.74 -10.53 -26.29
CA GLN A 316 -3.77 -11.53 -26.77
C GLN A 316 -2.55 -11.70 -25.85
N LEU A 317 -2.28 -10.76 -24.93
CA LEU A 317 -1.08 -10.81 -24.09
C LEU A 317 -0.90 -12.13 -23.31
N PRO A 318 -1.94 -12.69 -22.63
CA PRO A 318 -1.78 -13.94 -21.87
C PRO A 318 -1.35 -15.14 -22.73
N SER A 319 -1.64 -15.12 -24.03
CA SER A 319 -1.20 -16.16 -24.97
C SER A 319 0.28 -16.03 -25.39
N GLN A 320 0.85 -14.83 -25.30
CA GLN A 320 2.19 -14.51 -25.80
C GLN A 320 3.24 -14.50 -24.68
N VAL A 321 2.82 -14.07 -23.49
CA VAL A 321 3.67 -13.96 -22.30
C VAL A 321 2.87 -14.35 -21.06
N LEU A 322 3.52 -15.08 -20.17
CA LEU A 322 2.95 -15.43 -18.90
C LEU A 322 2.67 -14.18 -18.04
N ILE A 323 1.44 -14.06 -17.53
CA ILE A 323 1.05 -12.99 -16.60
C ILE A 323 1.18 -13.47 -15.15
N PRO A 324 2.09 -12.89 -14.34
CA PRO A 324 2.21 -13.25 -12.93
C PRO A 324 1.09 -12.60 -12.11
N GLN A 325 0.49 -13.32 -11.16
CA GLN A 325 -0.51 -12.74 -10.26
C GLN A 325 0.17 -11.88 -9.17
N LEU A 326 -0.27 -10.64 -9.00
CA LEU A 326 0.28 -9.76 -7.97
C LEU A 326 -0.39 -10.00 -6.60
N GLN A 327 0.28 -10.75 -5.73
CA GLN A 327 -0.23 -11.00 -4.37
C GLN A 327 0.36 -10.00 -3.37
N PHE A 328 -0.35 -8.91 -3.10
CA PHE A 328 0.13 -7.88 -2.16
C PHE A 328 -0.41 -8.00 -0.73
N ILE A 329 -1.53 -8.69 -0.55
CA ILE A 329 -2.32 -8.66 0.67
C ILE A 329 -2.69 -10.10 0.99
N SER A 330 -2.19 -10.57 2.13
CA SER A 330 -2.56 -11.87 2.67
C SER A 330 -3.67 -11.70 3.70
N SER A 331 -4.24 -12.83 4.16
CA SER A 331 -5.22 -12.81 5.24
C SER A 331 -4.71 -12.01 6.45
N VAL A 332 -5.60 -11.23 7.05
CA VAL A 332 -5.30 -10.38 8.20
C VAL A 332 -6.28 -10.65 9.31
N THR A 333 -5.78 -10.74 10.55
CA THR A 333 -6.61 -10.83 11.76
C THR A 333 -6.52 -9.48 12.45
N CYS A 334 -7.55 -8.65 12.30
CA CYS A 334 -7.59 -7.30 12.89
C CYS A 334 -9.02 -6.84 13.20
N VAL A 335 -9.13 -5.98 14.22
CA VAL A 335 -10.42 -5.40 14.63
C VAL A 335 -10.94 -4.42 13.59
N ALA A 336 -10.06 -3.56 13.04
CA ALA A 336 -10.40 -2.64 11.96
C ALA A 336 -10.39 -3.37 10.60
N SER A 337 -11.39 -4.22 10.39
CA SER A 337 -11.58 -5.00 9.16
C SER A 337 -13.02 -4.89 8.65
N PRO A 338 -13.31 -5.30 7.40
CA PRO A 338 -14.67 -5.34 6.88
C PRO A 338 -15.63 -6.20 7.72
N LEU A 339 -15.09 -7.11 8.54
CA LEU A 339 -15.88 -7.99 9.40
C LEU A 339 -16.48 -7.27 10.61
N LEU A 340 -15.91 -6.14 11.04
CA LEU A 340 -16.30 -5.45 12.28
C LEU A 340 -17.80 -5.14 12.37
N GLN A 341 -18.42 -4.76 11.24
CA GLN A 341 -19.85 -4.43 11.19
C GLN A 341 -20.78 -5.64 11.32
N PHE A 342 -20.25 -6.85 11.12
CA PHE A 342 -21.01 -8.11 11.17
C PHE A 342 -20.82 -8.85 12.49
N LEU A 343 -19.94 -8.37 13.37
CA LEU A 343 -19.65 -9.00 14.63
C LEU A 343 -20.58 -8.48 15.74
N PRO A 344 -21.07 -9.37 16.63
CA PRO A 344 -21.77 -8.93 17.83
C PRO A 344 -20.80 -8.17 18.74
N LEU A 345 -21.29 -7.06 19.32
CA LEU A 345 -20.54 -6.28 20.31
C LEU A 345 -21.08 -6.57 21.72
N PRO A 346 -20.21 -6.64 22.75
CA PRO A 346 -18.76 -6.46 22.70
C PRO A 346 -18.03 -7.68 22.10
N ILE A 347 -16.89 -7.44 21.45
CA ILE A 347 -15.99 -8.51 21.01
C ILE A 347 -15.12 -8.91 22.20
N ASN A 348 -15.22 -10.17 22.62
CA ASN A 348 -14.37 -10.73 23.67
C ASN A 348 -13.11 -11.33 23.03
N LEU A 349 -11.94 -10.89 23.51
CA LEU A 349 -10.63 -11.33 23.05
C LEU A 349 -9.83 -11.85 24.23
N GLU A 350 -9.07 -12.92 24.02
CA GLU A 350 -8.22 -13.52 25.05
C GLU A 350 -6.74 -13.28 24.72
N TYR A 351 -5.95 -13.05 25.76
CA TYR A 351 -4.51 -12.82 25.60
C TYR A 351 -3.84 -14.05 25.00
N ASN A 352 -2.97 -13.85 24.01
CA ASN A 352 -2.29 -14.90 23.23
C ASN A 352 -3.20 -15.87 22.46
N VAL A 353 -4.50 -15.60 22.34
CA VAL A 353 -5.41 -16.40 21.52
C VAL A 353 -5.75 -15.62 20.25
N GLU A 354 -5.40 -16.14 19.08
CA GLU A 354 -5.74 -15.48 17.82
C GLU A 354 -7.26 -15.62 17.53
N PRO A 355 -8.01 -14.50 17.44
CA PRO A 355 -9.46 -14.57 17.27
C PRO A 355 -9.82 -14.90 15.82
N THR A 356 -10.19 -16.16 15.58
CA THR A 356 -10.54 -16.65 14.23
C THR A 356 -11.72 -15.88 13.61
N SER A 357 -12.63 -15.36 14.44
CA SER A 357 -13.76 -14.50 14.01
C SER A 357 -13.32 -13.17 13.39
N LEU A 358 -12.09 -12.70 13.65
CA LEU A 358 -11.54 -11.48 13.06
C LEU A 358 -10.67 -11.74 11.83
N LYS A 359 -10.49 -13.00 11.42
CA LYS A 359 -9.66 -13.36 10.28
C LYS A 359 -10.39 -13.01 8.98
N PHE A 360 -9.91 -11.98 8.30
CA PHE A 360 -10.40 -11.57 7.00
C PHE A 360 -9.42 -12.02 5.90
N CYS A 361 -9.95 -12.68 4.87
CA CYS A 361 -9.20 -13.03 3.66
C CYS A 361 -9.77 -12.19 2.50
N PRO A 362 -9.04 -11.19 1.98
CA PRO A 362 -9.49 -10.43 0.83
C PRO A 362 -9.47 -11.31 -0.41
N ASP A 363 -10.47 -11.14 -1.28
CA ASP A 363 -10.44 -11.68 -2.63
C ASP A 363 -9.32 -10.96 -3.41
N VAL A 364 -8.44 -11.74 -4.03
CA VAL A 364 -7.36 -11.21 -4.88
C VAL A 364 -7.90 -11.15 -6.31
N PRO A 365 -7.84 -9.99 -6.99
CA PRO A 365 -8.18 -9.92 -8.41
C PRO A 365 -7.33 -10.92 -9.20
N THR A 366 -7.97 -11.87 -9.88
CA THR A 366 -7.29 -12.88 -10.70
C THR A 366 -7.32 -12.47 -12.14
N VAL A 367 -6.16 -12.39 -12.78
CA VAL A 367 -6.07 -12.28 -14.25
C VAL A 367 -6.33 -13.65 -14.88
N GLU A 368 -7.21 -13.74 -15.88
CA GLU A 368 -7.44 -15.00 -16.60
C GLU A 368 -6.13 -15.55 -17.22
N GLY A 369 -5.85 -16.84 -17.01
CA GLY A 369 -4.61 -17.47 -17.48
C GLY A 369 -3.35 -17.11 -16.69
N GLY A 370 -3.44 -16.26 -15.65
CA GLY A 370 -2.28 -15.91 -14.82
C GLY A 370 -1.92 -16.98 -13.78
N LEU A 371 -0.63 -17.13 -13.47
CA LEU A 371 -0.16 -18.13 -12.49
C LEU A 371 -0.26 -17.59 -11.05
N SER A 372 -1.01 -18.30 -10.21
CA SER A 372 -0.99 -18.12 -8.76
C SER A 372 0.09 -19.02 -8.13
N SER A 373 0.71 -18.52 -7.06
CA SER A 373 1.64 -19.29 -6.23
C SER A 373 1.16 -19.22 -4.78
N ASP A 374 1.30 -20.32 -4.04
CA ASP A 374 1.09 -20.31 -2.58
C ASP A 374 2.30 -19.75 -1.82
N ASN A 375 3.35 -19.31 -2.53
CA ASN A 375 4.53 -18.76 -1.90
C ASN A 375 4.23 -17.38 -1.32
N MET A 376 4.70 -17.17 -0.09
CA MET A 376 4.63 -15.85 0.52
C MET A 376 5.66 -14.93 -0.15
N VAL A 377 5.21 -13.76 -0.58
CA VAL A 377 6.08 -12.74 -1.20
C VAL A 377 6.39 -11.64 -0.18
N ASP A 378 7.66 -11.23 -0.10
CA ASP A 378 8.09 -10.06 0.65
C ASP A 378 7.49 -8.81 0.01
N SER A 379 6.60 -8.15 0.74
CA SER A 379 5.91 -6.94 0.29
C SER A 379 6.81 -5.73 0.09
N VAL A 380 8.00 -5.69 0.68
CA VAL A 380 8.95 -4.56 0.55
C VAL A 380 9.98 -4.85 -0.54
N ARG A 381 10.47 -6.10 -0.61
CA ARG A 381 11.59 -6.49 -1.49
C ARG A 381 11.14 -7.22 -2.75
N HIS A 382 9.89 -7.64 -2.81
CA HIS A 382 9.31 -8.46 -3.88
C HIS A 382 10.04 -9.80 -4.08
N LEU A 383 10.63 -10.32 -3.00
CA LEU A 383 11.31 -11.62 -3.00
C LEU A 383 10.35 -12.73 -2.58
N GLN A 384 10.45 -13.88 -3.24
CA GLN A 384 9.77 -15.09 -2.83
C GLN A 384 10.39 -15.61 -1.52
N MET A 385 9.57 -15.73 -0.46
CA MET A 385 9.98 -16.25 0.84
C MET A 385 9.63 -17.75 1.01
N GLY A 386 8.94 -18.33 0.02
CA GLY A 386 8.45 -19.71 0.06
C GLY A 386 7.12 -19.86 0.81
N LYS A 387 6.61 -21.09 0.91
CA LYS A 387 5.29 -21.38 1.52
C LYS A 387 5.26 -21.20 3.04
N ARG A 388 6.38 -21.47 3.73
CA ARG A 388 6.50 -21.40 5.20
C ARG A 388 7.85 -20.79 5.60
N PRO A 389 8.01 -19.47 5.50
CA PRO A 389 9.24 -18.81 5.94
C PRO A 389 9.41 -18.96 7.46
N SER A 390 10.65 -19.22 7.90
CA SER A 390 10.97 -19.48 9.30
C SER A 390 10.86 -18.24 10.21
N SER A 391 11.30 -17.09 9.70
CA SER A 391 11.22 -15.80 10.38
C SER A 391 10.83 -14.71 9.40
N PHE A 392 9.76 -14.00 9.72
CA PHE A 392 9.29 -12.87 8.94
C PHE A 392 8.54 -11.90 9.87
N ARG A 393 8.18 -10.73 9.34
CA ARG A 393 7.29 -9.79 10.02
C ARG A 393 6.03 -9.61 9.19
N LYS A 394 4.89 -9.52 9.88
CA LYS A 394 3.57 -9.32 9.27
C LYS A 394 2.97 -8.01 9.76
N CYS A 395 2.41 -7.24 8.84
CA CYS A 395 1.75 -5.98 9.18
C CYS A 395 0.44 -6.25 9.93
N THR A 396 0.24 -5.56 11.06
CA THR A 396 -0.98 -5.68 11.87
C THR A 396 -2.22 -5.04 11.25
N ARG A 397 -2.06 -4.23 10.19
CA ARG A 397 -3.14 -3.52 9.51
C ARG A 397 -3.56 -4.16 8.20
N CYS A 398 -2.61 -4.39 7.30
CA CYS A 398 -2.90 -4.91 5.95
C CYS A 398 -2.48 -6.37 5.74
N GLY A 399 -1.91 -7.04 6.74
CA GLY A 399 -1.45 -8.42 6.62
C GLY A 399 -0.21 -8.62 5.73
N ALA A 400 0.32 -7.58 5.08
CA ALA A 400 1.52 -7.69 4.25
C ALA A 400 2.68 -8.31 5.04
N SER A 401 3.46 -9.17 4.39
CA SER A 401 4.60 -9.86 5.01
C SER A 401 5.91 -9.32 4.47
N SER A 402 6.98 -9.33 5.27
CA SER A 402 8.32 -8.97 4.82
C SER A 402 9.36 -9.79 5.59
N SER A 403 10.46 -10.16 4.96
CA SER A 403 11.54 -10.89 5.60
C SER A 403 12.21 -10.01 6.66
N THR A 404 12.59 -10.63 7.78
CA THR A 404 13.43 -10.00 8.82
C THR A 404 14.89 -9.95 8.39
N CYS A 405 15.31 -10.81 7.46
CA CYS A 405 16.66 -10.83 6.92
C CYS A 405 16.83 -9.79 5.82
N SER A 406 17.75 -8.85 6.02
CA SER A 406 18.13 -7.88 4.99
C SER A 406 19.01 -8.55 3.94
N VAL A 407 18.71 -8.28 2.66
CA VAL A 407 19.55 -8.69 1.53
C VAL A 407 20.26 -7.50 0.89
N ALA A 408 20.18 -6.32 1.51
CA ALA A 408 20.68 -5.09 0.95
C ALA A 408 22.22 -5.07 0.92
N ARG A 409 22.79 -5.26 -0.27
CA ARG A 409 24.25 -5.19 -0.50
C ARG A 409 24.72 -3.83 -1.00
N THR A 410 23.80 -2.92 -1.34
CA THR A 410 24.09 -1.60 -1.92
C THR A 410 23.49 -0.50 -1.07
N ALA A 411 24.03 0.73 -1.19
CA ALA A 411 23.47 1.88 -0.50
C ALA A 411 22.03 2.17 -0.93
N ALA A 412 21.73 2.01 -2.22
CA ALA A 412 20.39 2.15 -2.77
C ALA A 412 19.40 1.16 -2.13
N MET A 413 19.76 -0.13 -2.05
CA MET A 413 18.87 -1.12 -1.45
C MET A 413 18.74 -0.95 0.07
N ARG A 414 19.79 -0.49 0.76
CA ARG A 414 19.72 -0.15 2.18
C ARG A 414 18.76 1.02 2.43
N ALA A 415 18.87 2.08 1.63
CA ALA A 415 17.97 3.23 1.69
C ALA A 415 16.52 2.83 1.37
N TRP A 416 16.31 1.91 0.41
CA TRP A 416 15.01 1.34 0.10
C TRP A 416 14.39 0.64 1.31
N GLU A 417 15.11 -0.30 1.93
CA GLU A 417 14.59 -1.06 3.08
C GLU A 417 14.32 -0.15 4.30
N GLN A 418 15.18 0.86 4.51
CA GLN A 418 15.06 1.78 5.65
C GLN A 418 13.73 2.55 5.65
N ARG A 419 13.15 2.85 4.46
CA ARG A 419 11.82 3.50 4.33
C ARG A 419 10.71 2.72 5.03
N PHE A 420 10.86 1.41 5.16
CA PHE A 420 9.86 0.49 5.73
C PHE A 420 10.38 -0.23 6.97
N ALA A 421 11.44 0.29 7.60
CA ALA A 421 12.03 -0.32 8.79
C ALA A 421 11.07 -0.22 9.99
N SER A 422 10.54 0.98 10.26
CA SER A 422 9.67 1.30 11.40
C SER A 422 8.21 0.88 11.20
N GLY A 423 7.74 0.77 9.95
CA GLY A 423 6.35 0.46 9.64
C GLY A 423 6.16 -0.08 8.23
N CYS A 424 4.98 -0.67 8.01
CA CYS A 424 4.54 -1.13 6.70
C CYS A 424 4.17 0.05 5.80
N ARG A 425 4.18 -0.15 4.49
CA ARG A 425 3.71 0.82 3.48
C ARG A 425 2.30 1.36 3.72
N CYS A 426 1.46 0.64 4.48
CA CYS A 426 0.10 1.08 4.83
C CYS A 426 0.04 1.90 6.14
N GLY A 427 1.20 2.22 6.74
CA GLY A 427 1.32 2.88 8.05
C GLY A 427 1.13 1.95 9.25
N GLY A 428 0.83 0.66 9.04
CA GLY A 428 0.67 -0.31 10.13
C GLY A 428 1.99 -0.82 10.70
N PHE A 429 1.99 -1.21 11.96
CA PHE A 429 3.17 -1.75 12.64
C PHE A 429 3.51 -3.18 12.19
N TRP A 430 4.80 -3.49 12.28
CA TRP A 430 5.31 -4.84 12.06
C TRP A 430 5.19 -5.69 13.32
N ARG A 431 4.55 -6.85 13.22
CA ARG A 431 4.58 -7.91 14.23
C ARG A 431 5.52 -9.02 13.76
N LEU A 432 6.47 -9.42 14.60
CA LEU A 432 7.32 -10.57 14.31
C LEU A 432 6.49 -11.85 14.29
N GLN A 433 6.77 -12.71 13.32
CA GLN A 433 6.17 -14.02 13.14
C GLN A 433 7.31 -15.05 13.13
N THR A 434 7.20 -16.03 14.01
CA THR A 434 8.03 -17.23 14.02
C THR A 434 7.15 -18.37 13.56
N SER A 435 7.59 -19.13 12.56
CA SER A 435 6.86 -20.34 12.17
C SER A 435 6.87 -21.31 13.36
N GLU A 436 5.69 -21.70 13.84
CA GLU A 436 5.53 -22.90 14.66
C GLU A 436 5.75 -24.17 13.84
#